data_AF-A0A5C5WN69-F1
#
_entry.id   AF-A0A5C5WN69-F1
#
_cell.length_a   1.000
_cell.length_b   1.000
_cell.length_c   1.000
_cell.angle_alpha   90.00
_cell.angle_beta   90.00
_cell.angle_gamma   90.00
#
_symmetry.space_group_name_H-M   'P 1'
#
loop_
_entity.id
_entity.type
_entity.pdbx_description
1 polymer ?
#
loop_
_entity_poly.entity_id
_entity_poly.type
_entity_poly.pdbx_seq_one_letter_code
_entity_poly.pdbx_strand_id
1 'polypeptide(L)'
;MRLSFCSRIAEPLNYLNIKSTLTKVYKMKLLSITSILLVCLFSFVGCKQQAASTTVPTDDHGHEHADGEEHDDHGVAGHGHGAGPHDGVVADWGGGKFHVEFTVDHDKQEGTVYIFGADEKTPTPIDATEIEMSITDPVMQVTLKAAPQENDPAGKASRFIGNHEKLGVVQEYAGTISGVIDGTPYSGDFQEEAHGHE
;
A
#
# COMPACT_ATOMS: atom_id res chain seq x y z
N MET A 1 -43.51 -57.15 -48.47
CA MET A 1 -44.47 -56.86 -47.37
C MET A 1 -44.14 -55.49 -46.82
N ARG A 2 -45.10 -54.55 -46.76
CA ARG A 2 -44.88 -53.19 -46.22
C ARG A 2 -45.33 -53.16 -44.75
N LEU A 3 -44.58 -52.49 -43.89
CA LEU A 3 -45.10 -51.94 -42.64
C LEU A 3 -44.70 -50.47 -42.55
N SER A 4 -45.62 -49.68 -42.01
CA SER A 4 -45.59 -48.22 -41.90
C SER A 4 -46.33 -47.82 -40.62
N PHE A 5 -46.33 -46.53 -40.30
CA PHE A 5 -46.88 -45.85 -39.11
C PHE A 5 -46.04 -45.96 -37.80
N CYS A 6 -46.10 -44.99 -36.88
CA CYS A 6 -46.34 -43.53 -36.95
C CYS A 6 -46.25 -42.95 -35.52
N SER A 7 -45.80 -41.70 -35.36
CA SER A 7 -45.94 -40.87 -34.13
C SER A 7 -45.10 -41.33 -32.91
N ARG A 8 -44.73 -40.48 -31.95
CA ARG A 8 -45.37 -39.21 -31.50
C ARG A 8 -44.38 -38.35 -30.63
N ILE A 9 -44.63 -37.03 -30.49
CA ILE A 9 -44.11 -36.05 -29.47
C ILE A 9 -42.58 -35.75 -29.55
N ALA A 10 -42.06 -34.56 -29.92
CA ALA A 10 -42.09 -33.20 -29.30
C ALA A 10 -41.35 -33.14 -27.93
N GLU A 11 -40.54 -32.13 -27.55
CA GLU A 11 -40.29 -30.76 -28.03
C GLU A 11 -38.79 -30.36 -27.85
N PRO A 12 -38.30 -29.27 -28.50
CA PRO A 12 -37.05 -28.60 -28.12
C PRO A 12 -37.28 -27.49 -27.09
N LEU A 13 -36.50 -27.49 -26.00
CA LEU A 13 -36.34 -26.36 -25.07
C LEU A 13 -34.86 -25.93 -25.09
N ASN A 14 -34.48 -24.65 -25.12
CA ASN A 14 -35.30 -23.44 -25.14
C ASN A 14 -34.63 -22.32 -25.97
N TYR A 15 -35.45 -21.37 -26.42
CA TYR A 15 -35.11 -20.21 -27.25
C TYR A 15 -35.24 -18.93 -26.42
N LEU A 16 -34.35 -17.94 -26.61
CA LEU A 16 -34.35 -16.63 -25.91
C LEU A 16 -34.12 -16.73 -24.37
N ASN A 17 -33.66 -15.74 -23.59
CA ASN A 17 -33.21 -14.34 -23.77
C ASN A 17 -32.30 -14.00 -22.53
N ILE A 18 -31.61 -12.86 -22.31
CA ILE A 18 -31.46 -11.56 -22.99
C ILE A 18 -30.00 -11.08 -22.82
N LYS A 19 -29.43 -10.36 -23.80
CA LYS A 19 -28.27 -9.47 -23.57
C LYS A 19 -28.71 -8.15 -22.91
N SER A 20 -29.02 -8.10 -21.60
CA SER A 20 -29.42 -6.82 -20.98
C SER A 20 -29.29 -6.69 -19.45
N THR A 21 -28.06 -6.65 -18.92
CA THR A 21 -27.82 -6.12 -17.54
C THR A 21 -26.53 -5.33 -17.35
N LEU A 22 -25.74 -5.12 -18.41
CA LEU A 22 -24.41 -4.50 -18.35
C LEU A 22 -24.45 -2.96 -18.59
N THR A 23 -25.56 -2.29 -18.28
CA THR A 23 -25.77 -0.87 -18.64
C THR A 23 -26.65 -0.06 -17.67
N LYS A 24 -26.87 -0.53 -16.43
CA LYS A 24 -27.84 0.09 -15.50
C LYS A 24 -27.28 0.65 -14.18
N VAL A 25 -25.95 0.68 -14.00
CA VAL A 25 -25.31 1.27 -12.80
C VAL A 25 -24.52 2.55 -13.13
N TYR A 26 -23.92 2.65 -14.33
CA TYR A 26 -23.11 3.80 -14.76
C TYR A 26 -23.87 5.10 -15.11
N LYS A 27 -25.17 5.20 -14.79
CA LYS A 27 -26.01 6.36 -15.20
C LYS A 27 -26.86 6.94 -14.07
N MET A 28 -26.34 6.91 -12.83
CA MET A 28 -27.11 7.40 -11.66
C MET A 28 -26.25 7.99 -10.52
N LYS A 29 -25.17 8.73 -10.86
CA LYS A 29 -24.40 9.53 -9.87
C LYS A 29 -23.66 10.74 -10.45
N LEU A 30 -24.16 11.29 -11.56
CA LEU A 30 -23.55 12.44 -12.25
C LEU A 30 -24.64 13.38 -12.81
N LEU A 31 -25.33 14.13 -11.93
CA LEU A 31 -26.20 15.27 -12.27
C LEU A 31 -26.71 16.01 -11.01
N SER A 32 -25.80 16.64 -10.27
CA SER A 32 -26.06 17.74 -9.34
C SER A 32 -24.74 18.40 -8.93
N ILE A 33 -24.80 19.63 -8.41
CA ILE A 33 -23.64 20.45 -8.02
C ILE A 33 -22.86 21.02 -9.23
N THR A 34 -23.57 21.71 -10.11
CA THR A 34 -23.03 22.92 -10.75
C THR A 34 -23.57 24.14 -10.01
N SER A 35 -22.77 25.21 -9.96
CA SER A 35 -23.01 26.49 -9.24
C SER A 35 -22.71 26.51 -7.74
N ILE A 36 -21.53 27.02 -7.38
CA ILE A 36 -21.39 28.34 -6.76
C ILE A 36 -20.06 28.94 -7.24
N LEU A 37 -20.13 30.16 -7.78
CA LEU A 37 -18.99 30.92 -8.27
C LEU A 37 -18.87 32.15 -7.37
N LEU A 38 -17.92 32.15 -6.43
CA LEU A 38 -17.61 33.36 -5.66
C LEU A 38 -16.15 33.44 -5.22
N VAL A 39 -15.43 34.29 -5.94
CA VAL A 39 -14.32 35.17 -5.53
C VAL A 39 -13.92 35.12 -4.05
N CYS A 40 -12.62 34.90 -3.80
CA CYS A 40 -11.83 35.69 -2.85
C CYS A 40 -10.32 35.55 -3.12
N LEU A 41 -9.74 36.56 -3.76
CA LEU A 41 -8.28 36.75 -3.86
C LEU A 41 -7.77 37.33 -2.53
N PHE A 42 -6.93 36.59 -1.81
CA PHE A 42 -6.14 37.15 -0.70
C PHE A 42 -4.66 36.78 -0.85
N SER A 43 -3.93 37.67 -1.52
CA SER A 43 -2.46 37.65 -1.55
C SER A 43 -1.92 38.34 -0.29
N PHE A 44 -1.48 37.57 0.70
CA PHE A 44 -0.69 38.13 1.80
C PHE A 44 0.79 38.20 1.42
N VAL A 45 1.21 39.35 0.90
CA VAL A 45 2.61 39.73 0.81
C VAL A 45 3.13 40.00 2.24
N GLY A 46 3.99 39.11 2.74
CA GLY A 46 4.72 39.27 3.98
C GLY A 46 6.22 39.40 3.74
N CYS A 47 6.76 40.61 3.86
CA CYS A 47 8.20 40.88 3.83
C CYS A 47 8.58 41.86 4.95
N LYS A 48 9.87 41.82 5.36
CA LYS A 48 10.51 42.45 6.55
C LYS A 48 10.39 41.60 7.83
N GLN A 49 11.39 41.56 8.72
CA GLN A 49 12.62 42.37 8.88
C GLN A 49 13.73 41.48 9.52
N GLN A 50 14.89 41.25 8.90
CA GLN A 50 16.15 42.04 8.91
C GLN A 50 16.92 42.11 10.25
N ALA A 51 18.24 41.87 10.15
CA ALA A 51 19.34 42.06 11.10
C ALA A 51 19.35 41.13 12.34
N ALA A 52 20.32 40.23 12.56
CA ALA A 52 21.79 40.22 12.43
C ALA A 52 22.54 40.61 13.71
N SER A 53 23.37 39.64 14.17
CA SER A 53 24.61 39.77 14.93
C SER A 53 24.63 40.58 16.24
N THR A 54 25.05 39.94 17.34
CA THR A 54 26.13 40.44 18.20
C THR A 54 26.77 39.28 18.95
N THR A 55 28.10 39.25 18.94
CA THR A 55 28.99 38.29 19.60
C THR A 55 29.19 38.53 21.10
N VAL A 56 29.67 37.49 21.77
CA VAL A 56 30.14 37.37 23.18
C VAL A 56 31.16 38.45 23.60
N PRO A 57 31.35 38.71 24.91
CA PRO A 57 32.27 37.89 25.74
C PRO A 57 31.77 37.65 27.19
N THR A 58 32.39 36.90 28.11
CA THR A 58 33.28 35.71 28.21
C THR A 58 33.73 35.70 29.68
N ASP A 59 33.67 34.55 30.37
CA ASP A 59 34.57 34.08 31.45
C ASP A 59 33.90 32.81 32.04
N ASP A 60 34.30 31.61 31.62
CA ASP A 60 35.51 30.86 32.02
C ASP A 60 35.39 30.20 33.39
N HIS A 61 35.13 28.89 33.37
CA HIS A 61 35.72 27.91 34.28
C HIS A 61 35.98 26.62 33.48
N GLY A 62 37.18 26.51 32.92
CA GLY A 62 37.56 25.39 32.07
C GLY A 62 37.60 24.02 32.77
N HIS A 63 37.18 23.00 32.05
CA HIS A 63 37.70 21.64 32.17
C HIS A 63 38.07 21.15 30.78
N GLU A 64 39.37 20.98 30.54
CA GLU A 64 39.90 20.41 29.32
C GLU A 64 39.62 18.90 29.28
N HIS A 65 38.83 18.45 28.31
CA HIS A 65 38.96 17.12 27.74
C HIS A 65 38.93 17.22 26.22
N ALA A 66 39.87 16.52 25.60
CA ALA A 66 40.26 16.68 24.21
C ALA A 66 39.22 16.18 23.21
N ASP A 67 39.05 16.96 22.15
CA ASP A 67 38.98 16.57 20.74
C ASP A 67 38.12 15.35 20.35
N GLY A 68 36.95 15.60 19.74
CA GLY A 68 36.10 14.53 19.21
C GLY A 68 34.76 14.98 18.60
N GLU A 69 34.81 16.00 17.75
CA GLU A 69 33.79 16.50 16.79
C GLU A 69 32.29 16.16 17.01
N GLU A 70 31.48 17.23 17.08
CA GLU A 70 30.03 17.16 16.86
C GLU A 70 29.71 16.52 15.50
N HIS A 71 28.93 15.45 15.53
CA HIS A 71 27.91 15.25 14.51
C HIS A 71 26.63 14.78 15.20
N ASP A 72 25.85 15.74 15.69
CA ASP A 72 24.42 15.54 15.95
C ASP A 72 23.73 15.31 14.61
N ASP A 73 23.90 14.10 14.09
CA ASP A 73 23.29 13.64 12.86
C ASP A 73 21.79 13.43 13.12
N HIS A 74 21.01 14.48 12.90
CA HIS A 74 19.57 14.38 12.64
C HIS A 74 19.26 13.79 11.25
N GLY A 75 20.22 13.10 10.64
CA GLY A 75 19.96 12.03 9.69
C GLY A 75 18.94 11.06 10.26
N VAL A 76 17.98 10.69 9.43
CA VAL A 76 16.89 9.79 9.79
C VAL A 76 17.51 8.42 10.03
N ALA A 77 17.86 8.12 11.29
CA ALA A 77 18.52 6.88 11.66
C ALA A 77 17.67 5.71 11.13
N GLY A 78 18.23 4.96 10.18
CA GLY A 78 17.51 3.92 9.47
C GLY A 78 16.91 2.94 10.46
N HIS A 79 15.58 2.94 10.56
CA HIS A 79 14.88 1.94 11.35
C HIS A 79 14.98 0.65 10.55
N GLY A 80 16.03 -0.13 10.81
CA GLY A 80 16.26 -1.41 10.13
C GLY A 80 15.06 -2.30 10.34
N HIS A 81 14.26 -2.46 9.29
CA HIS A 81 13.06 -3.27 9.32
C HIS A 81 13.48 -4.74 9.42
N GLY A 82 13.30 -5.32 10.61
CA GLY A 82 13.59 -6.73 10.85
C GLY A 82 12.64 -7.64 10.08
N ALA A 83 12.97 -8.95 10.06
CA ALA A 83 12.08 -9.97 9.53
C ALA A 83 10.74 -9.96 10.29
N GLY A 84 9.64 -9.90 9.56
CA GLY A 84 8.28 -9.89 10.10
C GLY A 84 7.77 -11.29 10.52
N PRO A 85 6.52 -11.38 10.97
CA PRO A 85 5.92 -12.64 11.44
C PRO A 85 5.81 -13.79 10.41
N HIS A 86 6.03 -13.52 9.12
CA HIS A 86 6.05 -14.49 8.03
C HIS A 86 7.42 -14.56 7.33
N ASP A 87 8.49 -14.17 8.03
CA ASP A 87 9.86 -14.09 7.53
C ASP A 87 10.01 -13.11 6.33
N GLY A 88 9.12 -12.13 6.21
CA GLY A 88 9.14 -11.09 5.19
C GLY A 88 9.83 -9.80 5.62
N VAL A 89 9.98 -8.86 4.69
CA VAL A 89 10.47 -7.51 4.97
C VAL A 89 9.34 -6.60 5.45
N VAL A 90 9.57 -5.82 6.50
CA VAL A 90 8.61 -4.86 7.03
C VAL A 90 8.84 -3.45 6.44
N ALA A 91 7.78 -2.64 6.33
CA ALA A 91 7.83 -1.21 6.07
C ALA A 91 6.95 -0.44 7.07
N ASP A 92 7.40 0.76 7.44
CA ASP A 92 6.66 1.66 8.32
C ASP A 92 5.50 2.38 7.61
N TRP A 93 4.31 2.35 8.19
CA TRP A 93 3.18 3.17 7.78
C TRP A 93 2.76 4.16 8.87
N GLY A 94 3.31 5.38 8.77
CA GLY A 94 2.85 6.56 9.50
C GLY A 94 3.46 6.73 10.89
N GLY A 95 4.74 6.39 11.06
CA GLY A 95 5.49 6.54 12.31
C GLY A 95 5.15 5.45 13.32
N GLY A 96 5.16 4.19 12.87
CA GLY A 96 4.87 3.00 13.66
C GLY A 96 3.39 2.79 13.97
N LYS A 97 2.48 3.57 13.36
CA LYS A 97 1.03 3.40 13.57
C LYS A 97 0.54 2.06 13.00
N PHE A 98 1.04 1.72 11.82
CA PHE A 98 0.87 0.41 11.19
C PHE A 98 2.24 -0.04 10.67
N HIS A 99 2.40 -1.36 10.56
CA HIS A 99 3.55 -1.97 9.91
C HIS A 99 3.02 -2.87 8.80
N VAL A 100 3.64 -2.83 7.62
CA VAL A 100 3.26 -3.70 6.50
C VAL A 100 4.40 -4.65 6.17
N GLU A 101 4.13 -5.94 6.16
CA GLU A 101 5.12 -6.97 5.82
C GLU A 101 4.88 -7.46 4.40
N PHE A 102 5.91 -7.45 3.55
CA PHE A 102 5.91 -8.06 2.23
C PHE A 102 6.63 -9.42 2.27
N THR A 103 5.98 -10.43 1.69
CA THR A 103 6.58 -11.72 1.35
C THR A 103 6.35 -12.05 -0.12
N VAL A 104 7.28 -12.80 -0.72
CA VAL A 104 7.20 -13.27 -2.11
C VAL A 104 7.24 -14.79 -2.20
N ASP A 105 6.36 -15.35 -3.03
CA ASP A 105 6.43 -16.72 -3.51
C ASP A 105 6.82 -16.69 -4.99
N HIS A 106 8.11 -16.97 -5.26
CA HIS A 106 8.65 -16.92 -6.62
C HIS A 106 8.05 -17.99 -7.54
N ASP A 107 7.69 -19.17 -7.03
CA ASP A 107 7.09 -20.26 -7.81
C ASP A 107 5.66 -19.90 -8.27
N LYS A 108 4.90 -19.20 -7.42
CA LYS A 108 3.57 -18.66 -7.76
C LYS A 108 3.61 -17.28 -8.43
N GLN A 109 4.77 -16.65 -8.51
CA GLN A 109 4.94 -15.26 -8.95
C GLN A 109 4.01 -14.31 -8.16
N GLU A 110 3.90 -14.53 -6.85
CA GLU A 110 2.88 -13.99 -5.97
C GLU A 110 3.51 -13.15 -4.86
N GLY A 111 3.02 -11.92 -4.69
CA GLY A 111 3.36 -11.05 -3.57
C GLY A 111 2.22 -11.06 -2.57
N THR A 112 2.54 -11.26 -1.29
CA THR A 112 1.60 -11.11 -0.19
C THR A 112 2.04 -9.95 0.69
N VAL A 113 1.10 -9.08 1.06
CA VAL A 113 1.32 -8.04 2.05
C VAL A 113 0.38 -8.23 3.24
N TYR A 114 0.94 -8.21 4.44
CA TYR A 114 0.20 -8.26 5.71
C TYR A 114 0.19 -6.89 6.37
N ILE A 115 -0.90 -6.54 7.05
CA ILE A 115 -1.07 -5.28 7.78
C ILE A 115 -1.09 -5.59 9.29
N PHE A 116 -0.14 -5.04 10.03
CA PHE A 116 -0.01 -5.15 11.47
C PHE A 116 -0.21 -3.80 12.17
N GLY A 117 -0.51 -3.87 13.46
CA GLY A 117 -0.57 -2.69 14.33
C GLY A 117 0.82 -2.21 14.76
N ALA A 118 0.85 -1.31 15.73
CA ALA A 118 2.08 -0.74 16.31
C ALA A 118 2.97 -1.75 17.09
N ASP A 119 2.57 -3.02 17.16
CA ASP A 119 3.33 -4.10 17.81
C ASP A 119 4.03 -5.06 16.82
N GLU A 120 3.97 -4.73 15.51
CA GLU A 120 4.53 -5.50 14.38
C GLU A 120 3.99 -6.94 14.24
N LYS A 121 2.97 -7.32 15.01
CA LYS A 121 2.59 -8.73 15.22
C LYS A 121 1.09 -8.99 15.16
N THR A 122 0.27 -8.07 15.66
CA THR A 122 -1.18 -8.24 15.70
C THR A 122 -1.78 -7.81 14.36
N PRO A 123 -2.40 -8.73 13.58
CA PRO A 123 -3.05 -8.37 12.32
C PRO A 123 -4.09 -7.27 12.54
N THR A 124 -4.06 -6.24 11.72
CA THR A 124 -4.91 -5.05 11.85
C THR A 124 -5.72 -4.85 10.57
N PRO A 125 -6.94 -5.42 10.49
CA PRO A 125 -7.71 -5.41 9.26
C PRO A 125 -8.21 -4.02 8.85
N ILE A 126 -8.02 -3.67 7.58
CA ILE A 126 -8.41 -2.38 6.98
C ILE A 126 -9.57 -2.58 6.00
N ASP A 127 -10.32 -1.51 5.68
CA ASP A 127 -11.49 -1.53 4.79
C ASP A 127 -11.15 -1.27 3.30
N ALA A 128 -9.86 -1.32 2.95
CA ALA A 128 -9.40 -1.25 1.56
C ALA A 128 -9.71 -2.54 0.79
N THR A 129 -10.16 -2.42 -0.46
CA THR A 129 -10.34 -3.56 -1.37
C THR A 129 -9.06 -3.96 -2.09
N GLU A 130 -8.12 -3.02 -2.20
CA GLU A 130 -6.83 -3.17 -2.86
C GLU A 130 -5.82 -2.17 -2.27
N ILE A 131 -4.54 -2.49 -2.39
CA ILE A 131 -3.38 -1.64 -2.10
C ILE A 131 -2.39 -1.74 -3.27
N GLU A 132 -1.47 -0.79 -3.40
CA GLU A 132 -0.52 -0.72 -4.52
C GLU A 132 0.91 -0.92 -4.04
N MET A 133 1.63 -1.83 -4.70
CA MET A 133 3.05 -2.08 -4.46
C MET A 133 3.84 -1.77 -5.73
N SER A 134 4.95 -1.03 -5.60
CA SER A 134 5.91 -0.81 -6.68
C SER A 134 7.29 -1.34 -6.29
N ILE A 135 7.95 -2.06 -7.19
CA ILE A 135 9.33 -2.55 -7.03
C ILE A 135 10.23 -1.85 -8.05
N THR A 136 11.43 -1.47 -7.63
CA THR A 136 12.34 -0.60 -8.41
C THR A 136 13.23 -1.37 -9.37
N ASP A 137 13.70 -2.57 -9.00
CA ASP A 137 14.41 -3.48 -9.90
C ASP A 137 13.92 -4.91 -9.68
N PRO A 138 13.37 -5.61 -10.71
CA PRO A 138 13.02 -5.10 -12.03
C PRO A 138 11.74 -4.24 -11.95
N VAL A 139 11.78 -3.00 -12.45
CA VAL A 139 10.67 -2.01 -12.38
C VAL A 139 9.29 -2.65 -12.64
N MET A 140 8.42 -2.65 -11.63
CA MET A 140 7.04 -3.13 -11.73
C MET A 140 6.09 -2.45 -10.75
N GLN A 141 4.80 -2.56 -11.02
CA GLN A 141 3.70 -2.17 -10.13
C GLN A 141 2.68 -3.32 -10.06
N VAL A 142 2.15 -3.56 -8.87
CA VAL A 142 1.24 -4.67 -8.58
C VAL A 142 0.11 -4.19 -7.68
N THR A 143 -1.11 -4.19 -8.22
CA THR A 143 -2.34 -4.02 -7.43
C THR A 143 -2.60 -5.31 -6.62
N LEU A 144 -2.38 -5.24 -5.31
CA LEU A 144 -2.61 -6.34 -4.37
C LEU A 144 -4.05 -6.27 -3.86
N LYS A 145 -4.82 -7.35 -3.99
CA LYS A 145 -6.25 -7.39 -3.64
C LYS A 145 -6.46 -7.94 -2.25
N ALA A 146 -7.48 -7.41 -1.55
CA ALA A 146 -7.89 -7.87 -0.24
C ALA A 146 -8.17 -9.39 -0.24
N ALA A 147 -7.46 -10.13 0.62
CA ALA A 147 -7.53 -11.57 0.77
C ALA A 147 -7.68 -11.94 2.27
N PRO A 148 -8.86 -11.69 2.88
CA PRO A 148 -9.06 -11.76 4.32
C PRO A 148 -8.57 -13.05 4.99
N GLN A 149 -8.05 -12.92 6.20
CA GLN A 149 -7.70 -14.03 7.09
C GLN A 149 -8.93 -14.49 7.90
N GLU A 150 -8.83 -15.66 8.55
CA GLU A 150 -9.97 -16.33 9.22
C GLU A 150 -10.65 -15.46 10.30
N ASN A 151 -9.87 -14.60 10.98
CA ASN A 151 -10.35 -13.74 12.06
C ASN A 151 -10.64 -12.30 11.62
N ASP A 152 -10.56 -11.99 10.31
CA ASP A 152 -10.81 -10.64 9.82
C ASP A 152 -12.32 -10.31 9.86
N PRO A 153 -12.72 -9.11 10.34
CA PRO A 153 -14.10 -8.66 10.27
C PRO A 153 -14.63 -8.62 8.84
N ALA A 154 -15.91 -8.95 8.66
CA ALA A 154 -16.55 -8.92 7.34
C ALA A 154 -16.42 -7.54 6.67
N GLY A 155 -15.91 -7.52 5.44
CA GLY A 155 -15.63 -6.30 4.69
C GLY A 155 -14.29 -5.63 4.99
N LYS A 156 -13.42 -6.28 5.78
CA LYS A 156 -12.02 -5.87 6.01
C LYS A 156 -11.04 -6.99 5.67
N ALA A 157 -9.77 -6.64 5.48
CA ALA A 157 -8.67 -7.59 5.32
C ALA A 157 -7.42 -7.10 6.05
N SER A 158 -6.70 -8.01 6.71
CA SER A 158 -5.33 -7.80 7.20
C SER A 158 -4.26 -8.34 6.24
N ARG A 159 -4.66 -8.92 5.10
CA ARG A 159 -3.77 -9.48 4.08
C ARG A 159 -4.24 -9.13 2.67
N PHE A 160 -3.29 -8.83 1.80
CA PHE A 160 -3.47 -8.46 0.39
C PHE A 160 -2.56 -9.32 -0.49
N ILE A 161 -3.05 -9.78 -1.64
CA ILE A 161 -2.34 -10.71 -2.53
C ILE A 161 -2.45 -10.23 -3.98
N GLY A 162 -1.36 -10.32 -4.75
CA GLY A 162 -1.38 -10.09 -6.19
C GLY A 162 -0.21 -10.79 -6.89
N ASN A 163 -0.38 -11.07 -8.18
CA ASN A 163 0.60 -11.79 -8.99
C ASN A 163 1.17 -10.88 -10.07
N HIS A 164 2.45 -11.04 -10.37
CA HIS A 164 3.14 -10.35 -11.47
C HIS A 164 4.31 -11.20 -11.95
N GLU A 165 4.48 -11.39 -13.26
CA GLU A 165 5.46 -12.33 -13.83
C GLU A 165 6.90 -12.14 -13.30
N LYS A 166 7.27 -10.88 -13.04
CA LYS A 166 8.59 -10.51 -12.54
C LYS A 166 8.84 -10.91 -11.07
N LEU A 167 7.81 -11.17 -10.26
CA LEU A 167 7.99 -11.70 -8.89
C LEU A 167 8.58 -13.12 -8.89
N GLY A 168 8.55 -13.82 -10.03
CA GLY A 168 9.27 -15.09 -10.22
C GLY A 168 10.77 -14.94 -10.47
N VAL A 169 11.33 -13.72 -10.48
CA VAL A 169 12.78 -13.54 -10.43
C VAL A 169 13.22 -13.78 -8.99
N VAL A 170 14.18 -14.69 -8.77
CA VAL A 170 14.75 -14.95 -7.45
C VAL A 170 15.87 -13.94 -7.21
N GLN A 171 15.56 -12.92 -6.41
CA GLN A 171 16.45 -11.84 -5.97
C GLN A 171 15.82 -11.17 -4.76
N GLU A 172 16.60 -10.36 -4.05
CA GLU A 172 16.11 -9.37 -3.09
C GLU A 172 15.38 -8.23 -3.84
N TYR A 173 14.22 -7.82 -3.33
CA TYR A 173 13.45 -6.68 -3.86
C TYR A 173 13.53 -5.45 -2.96
N ALA A 174 13.54 -4.28 -3.61
CA ALA A 174 13.33 -2.99 -2.96
C ALA A 174 12.19 -2.24 -3.65
N GLY A 175 11.39 -1.52 -2.86
CA GLY A 175 10.15 -0.93 -3.35
C GLY A 175 9.41 -0.08 -2.33
N THR A 176 8.16 0.22 -2.68
CA THR A 176 7.23 1.04 -1.89
C THR A 176 5.88 0.35 -1.87
N ILE A 177 5.23 0.27 -0.72
CA ILE A 177 3.88 -0.25 -0.53
C ILE A 177 3.01 0.91 -0.05
N SER A 178 1.87 1.12 -0.69
CA SER A 178 0.98 2.25 -0.44
C SER A 178 -0.49 1.81 -0.38
N GLY A 179 -1.27 2.47 0.47
CA GLY A 179 -2.67 2.13 0.72
C GLY A 179 -3.45 3.25 1.38
N VAL A 180 -4.75 3.05 1.59
CA VAL A 180 -5.63 4.02 2.24
C VAL A 180 -6.36 3.34 3.39
N ILE A 181 -6.32 3.96 4.58
CA ILE A 181 -7.00 3.48 5.79
C ILE A 181 -7.82 4.66 6.35
N ASP A 182 -9.13 4.48 6.53
CA ASP A 182 -10.06 5.53 7.00
C ASP A 182 -9.94 6.85 6.19
N GLY A 183 -9.67 6.74 4.87
CA GLY A 183 -9.47 7.90 3.98
C GLY A 183 -8.10 8.60 4.09
N THR A 184 -7.21 8.12 4.96
CA THR A 184 -5.82 8.61 5.09
C THR A 184 -4.89 7.75 4.23
N PRO A 185 -4.11 8.35 3.30
CA PRO A 185 -3.11 7.61 2.53
C PRO A 185 -1.87 7.30 3.39
N TYR A 186 -1.34 6.10 3.23
CA TYR A 186 -0.08 5.64 3.82
C TYR A 186 0.84 5.13 2.70
N SER A 187 2.14 5.25 2.93
CA SER A 187 3.19 4.77 2.05
C SER A 187 4.41 4.45 2.91
N GLY A 188 5.10 3.35 2.59
CA GLY A 188 6.30 2.90 3.28
C GLY A 188 7.21 2.19 2.30
N ASP A 189 8.51 2.47 2.40
CA ASP A 189 9.54 1.83 1.56
C ASP A 189 10.04 0.56 2.24
N PHE A 190 10.41 -0.44 1.44
CA PHE A 190 10.98 -1.71 1.90
C PHE A 190 12.22 -2.07 1.08
N GLN A 191 13.11 -2.85 1.68
CA GLN A 191 14.26 -3.46 1.03
C GLN A 191 14.54 -4.80 1.70
N GLU A 192 14.41 -5.90 0.95
CA GLU A 192 14.82 -7.23 1.42
C GLU A 192 16.35 -7.25 1.57
N GLU A 193 16.82 -7.91 2.64
CA GLU A 193 18.23 -8.07 2.96
C GLU A 193 18.67 -9.50 2.68
N ALA A 194 19.87 -9.67 2.14
CA ALA A 194 20.41 -10.99 1.82
C ALA A 194 20.64 -11.81 3.10
N HIS A 195 19.81 -12.82 3.33
CA HIS A 195 19.98 -13.76 4.45
C HIS A 195 21.21 -14.65 4.21
N GLY A 196 22.37 -14.19 4.71
CA GLY A 196 23.62 -14.93 4.65
C GLY A 196 23.52 -16.29 5.33
N HIS A 197 23.64 -17.36 4.53
CA HIS A 197 23.97 -18.70 5.05
C HIS A 197 25.47 -18.78 5.34
N GLU A 198 25.84 -18.96 6.60
CA GLU A 198 27.17 -19.47 7.02
C GLU A 198 27.23 -21.01 7.00
#